data_AF-A0A849U1V7-F1
#
_entry.id   AF-A0A849U1V7-F1
#
_cell.length_a   1.000
_cell.length_b   1.000
_cell.length_c   1.000
_cell.angle_alpha   90.00
_cell.angle_beta   90.00
_cell.angle_gamma   90.00
#
_symmetry.space_group_name_H-M   'P 1'
#
loop_
_entity.id
_entity.type
_entity.pdbx_description
1 polymer ?
#
loop_
_entity_poly.entity_id
_entity_poly.type
_entity_poly.pdbx_seq_one_letter_code
_entity_poly.pdbx_strand_id
1 'polypeptide(L)'
;MIDYYRNLPCIGANRCTVADLAKLAEVDRLSSEARKKANDALFRGVDQQQQTLQRDSKHLWELQRAAQSSTGRLQALQAANELASEQANQLLQIRGLLVAQQNALATQMAVQNDKEARAIALEEKFKSGSYTPAKETGY
;
A
#
# COMPACT_ATOMS: atom_id res chain seq x y z
N MET A 1 -1.45 11.71 15.64
CA MET A 1 -1.88 10.29 15.61
C MET A 1 -2.21 9.78 17.01
N ILE A 2 -1.30 9.85 18.00
CA ILE A 2 -1.60 9.45 19.39
C ILE A 2 -2.62 10.35 20.09
N ASP A 3 -2.57 11.67 19.88
CA ASP A 3 -3.49 12.61 20.56
C ASP A 3 -4.96 12.41 20.16
N TYR A 4 -5.21 11.89 18.95
CA TYR A 4 -6.56 11.50 18.53
C TYR A 4 -7.11 10.39 19.44
N TYR A 5 -6.30 9.36 19.71
CA TYR A 5 -6.68 8.24 20.58
C TYR A 5 -6.70 8.60 22.06
N ARG A 6 -5.80 9.47 22.54
CA ARG A 6 -5.80 9.96 23.94
C ARG A 6 -7.08 10.70 24.32
N ASN A 7 -7.68 11.39 23.36
CA ASN A 7 -8.86 12.23 23.56
C ASN A 7 -10.19 11.48 23.33
N LEU A 8 -10.14 10.24 22.82
CA LEU A 8 -11.32 9.41 22.66
C LEU A 8 -11.79 8.89 24.04
N PRO A 9 -13.08 9.07 24.42
CA PRO A 9 -13.63 8.59 25.70
C PRO A 9 -13.66 7.06 25.84
N CYS A 10 -13.31 6.33 24.78
CA CYS A 10 -13.48 4.88 24.67
C CYS A 10 -12.40 4.05 25.36
N ILE A 11 -11.48 4.69 26.09
CA ILE A 11 -10.35 4.04 26.74
C ILE A 11 -10.40 4.30 28.26
N GLY A 12 -10.49 3.23 29.05
CA GLY A 12 -10.23 3.21 30.51
C GLY A 12 -11.40 3.54 31.45
N ALA A 13 -12.37 4.34 31.02
CA ALA A 13 -13.62 4.56 31.74
C ALA A 13 -14.75 4.40 30.74
N ASN A 14 -15.76 3.59 31.03
CA ASN A 14 -16.85 3.19 30.12
C ASN A 14 -17.77 4.38 29.69
N ARG A 15 -17.19 5.44 29.12
CA ARG A 15 -17.81 6.72 28.73
C ARG A 15 -17.79 6.93 27.21
N CYS A 16 -17.45 5.90 26.45
CA CYS A 16 -17.50 5.90 25.00
C CYS A 16 -18.92 6.23 24.53
N THR A 17 -19.08 7.25 23.70
CA THR A 17 -20.36 7.52 23.06
C THR A 17 -20.50 6.68 21.78
N VAL A 18 -21.74 6.50 21.31
CA VAL A 18 -22.00 5.87 20.01
C VAL A 18 -21.30 6.62 18.87
N ALA A 19 -21.19 7.95 18.98
CA ALA A 19 -20.48 8.77 17.98
C ALA A 19 -18.97 8.50 17.98
N ASP A 20 -18.37 8.20 19.12
CA ASP A 20 -16.95 7.87 19.22
C ASP A 20 -16.65 6.48 18.63
N LEU A 21 -17.51 5.50 18.91
CA LEU A 21 -17.44 4.18 18.26
C LEU A 21 -17.58 4.28 16.74
N ALA A 22 -18.51 5.12 16.26
CA ALA A 22 -18.70 5.33 14.83
C ALA A 22 -17.46 5.95 14.16
N LYS A 23 -16.78 6.90 14.82
CA LYS A 23 -15.52 7.48 14.31
C LYS A 23 -14.40 6.46 14.24
N LEU A 24 -14.26 5.58 15.24
CA LEU A 24 -13.27 4.51 15.22
C LEU A 24 -13.53 3.51 14.08
N ALA A 25 -14.78 3.09 13.92
CA ALA A 25 -15.20 2.23 12.82
C ALA A 25 -14.94 2.87 11.46
N GLU A 26 -15.16 4.18 11.34
CA GLU A 26 -14.89 4.93 10.11
C GLU A 26 -13.39 4.99 9.80
N VAL A 27 -12.53 5.24 10.79
CA VAL A 27 -11.06 5.20 10.59
C VAL A 27 -10.61 3.81 10.14
N ASP A 28 -11.17 2.75 10.73
CA ASP A 28 -10.85 1.36 10.36
C ASP A 28 -11.32 1.02 8.93
N ARG A 29 -12.49 1.52 8.53
CA ARG A 29 -13.03 1.40 7.17
C ARG A 29 -12.13 2.12 6.16
N LEU A 30 -11.84 3.40 6.39
CA LEU A 30 -10.98 4.22 5.52
C LEU A 30 -9.58 3.61 5.39
N SER A 31 -9.02 3.09 6.48
CA SER A 31 -7.71 2.42 6.49
C SER A 31 -7.72 1.15 5.65
N SER A 32 -8.78 0.34 5.77
CA SER A 32 -8.95 -0.89 5.00
C SER A 32 -9.13 -0.60 3.51
N GLU A 33 -9.90 0.43 3.17
CA GLU A 33 -10.08 0.90 1.80
C GLU A 33 -8.80 1.45 1.19
N ALA A 34 -8.04 2.24 1.95
CA ALA A 34 -6.73 2.74 1.51
C ALA A 34 -5.76 1.59 1.22
N ARG A 35 -5.68 0.60 2.11
CA ARG A 35 -4.86 -0.61 1.90
C ARG A 35 -5.29 -1.38 0.66
N LYS A 36 -6.60 -1.59 0.49
CA LYS A 36 -7.16 -2.27 -0.68
C LYS A 36 -6.81 -1.51 -1.96
N LYS A 37 -7.03 -0.19 -2.00
CA LYS A 37 -6.74 0.64 -3.17
C LYS A 37 -5.27 0.61 -3.56
N ALA A 38 -4.36 0.65 -2.57
CA ALA A 38 -2.93 0.57 -2.82
C ALA A 38 -2.52 -0.81 -3.37
N ASN A 39 -3.05 -1.90 -2.81
CA ASN A 39 -2.81 -3.26 -3.31
C ASN A 39 -3.42 -3.48 -4.69
N ASP A 40 -4.64 -2.99 -4.95
CA ASP A 40 -5.29 -3.06 -6.25
C ASP A 40 -4.46 -2.31 -7.32
N ALA A 41 -3.83 -1.18 -6.96
CA ALA A 41 -2.92 -0.45 -7.84
C ALA A 41 -1.64 -1.24 -8.15
N LEU A 42 -1.08 -1.92 -7.15
CA LEU A 42 0.03 -2.86 -7.35
C LEU A 42 -0.33 -3.98 -8.33
N PHE A 43 -1.45 -4.66 -8.11
CA PHE A 43 -1.88 -5.77 -8.97
C PHE A 43 -2.14 -5.33 -10.40
N ARG A 44 -2.79 -4.18 -10.60
CA ARG A 44 -2.97 -3.61 -11.94
C ARG A 44 -1.63 -3.29 -12.61
N GLY A 45 -0.67 -2.73 -11.86
CA GLY A 45 0.67 -2.47 -12.38
C GLY A 45 1.40 -3.74 -12.81
N VAL A 46 1.30 -4.82 -12.01
CA VAL A 46 1.89 -6.13 -12.34
C VAL A 46 1.24 -6.74 -13.58
N ASP A 47 -0.09 -6.70 -13.67
CA ASP A 47 -0.82 -7.22 -14.84
C ASP A 47 -0.41 -6.49 -16.13
N GLN A 48 -0.34 -5.15 -16.08
CA GLN A 48 0.14 -4.34 -17.21
C GLN A 48 1.58 -4.68 -17.59
N GLN A 49 2.48 -4.84 -16.60
CA GLN A 49 3.86 -5.22 -16.84
C GLN A 49 3.96 -6.61 -17.50
N GLN A 50 3.12 -7.56 -17.11
CA GLN A 50 3.11 -8.89 -17.72
C GLN A 50 2.67 -8.86 -19.19
N GLN A 51 1.67 -8.03 -19.53
CA GLN A 51 1.26 -7.83 -20.91
C GLN A 51 2.35 -7.15 -21.75
N THR A 52 3.07 -6.19 -21.17
CA THR A 52 4.22 -5.55 -21.82
C THR A 52 5.31 -6.59 -22.12
N LEU A 53 5.74 -7.38 -21.13
CA LEU A 53 6.76 -8.42 -21.29
C LEU A 53 6.43 -9.41 -22.43
N GLN A 54 5.16 -9.79 -22.58
CA GLN A 54 4.73 -10.66 -23.68
C GLN A 54 4.86 -9.99 -25.05
N ARG A 55 4.56 -8.69 -25.16
CA ARG A 55 4.76 -7.93 -26.41
C ARG A 55 6.25 -7.78 -26.73
N ASP A 56 7.06 -7.43 -25.74
CA ASP A 56 8.50 -7.24 -25.96
C ASP A 56 9.17 -8.53 -26.40
N SER A 57 8.78 -9.67 -25.82
CA SER A 57 9.28 -10.99 -26.26
C SER A 57 8.93 -11.28 -27.73
N LYS A 58 7.74 -10.89 -28.21
CA LYS A 58 7.36 -11.06 -29.62
C LYS A 58 8.18 -10.16 -30.53
N HIS A 59 8.33 -8.88 -30.18
CA HIS A 59 9.14 -7.93 -30.96
C HIS A 59 10.62 -8.36 -31.00
N LEU A 60 11.17 -8.85 -29.88
CA LEU A 60 12.54 -9.39 -29.84
C LEU A 60 12.72 -10.57 -30.79
N TRP A 61 11.75 -11.47 -30.86
CA TRP A 61 11.78 -12.60 -31.79
C TRP A 61 11.75 -12.13 -33.25
N GLU A 62 10.92 -11.16 -33.59
CA GLU A 62 10.84 -10.57 -34.93
C GLU A 62 12.16 -9.89 -35.33
N LEU A 63 12.75 -9.13 -34.40
CA LEU A 63 14.06 -8.50 -34.57
C LEU A 63 15.18 -9.50 -34.84
N GLN A 64 15.24 -10.58 -34.06
CA GLN A 64 16.22 -11.65 -34.26
C GLN A 64 16.07 -12.28 -35.65
N ARG A 65 14.84 -12.51 -36.11
CA ARG A 65 14.56 -13.06 -37.43
C ARG A 65 14.95 -12.09 -38.55
N ALA A 66 14.66 -10.80 -38.41
CA ALA A 66 15.03 -9.78 -39.39
C ALA A 66 16.56 -9.60 -39.51
N ALA A 67 17.27 -9.62 -38.38
CA ALA A 67 18.72 -9.48 -38.31
C ALA A 67 19.49 -10.67 -38.93
N GLN A 68 18.87 -11.84 -39.04
CA GLN A 68 19.46 -13.02 -39.70
C GLN A 68 19.44 -12.93 -41.24
N SER A 69 18.73 -11.96 -41.83
CA SER A 69 18.69 -11.74 -43.28
C SER A 69 19.60 -10.58 -43.70
N SER A 70 20.44 -10.80 -44.73
CA SER A 70 21.39 -9.77 -45.21
C SER A 70 20.72 -8.55 -45.84
N THR A 71 19.49 -8.71 -46.36
CA THR A 71 18.67 -7.65 -46.97
C THR A 71 17.91 -6.82 -45.92
N GLY A 72 17.68 -7.34 -44.71
CA GLY A 72 16.86 -6.73 -43.67
C GLY A 72 17.57 -5.75 -42.74
N ARG A 73 18.83 -5.39 -43.00
CA ARG A 73 19.68 -4.66 -42.04
C ARG A 73 19.18 -3.24 -41.70
N LEU A 74 18.56 -2.55 -42.66
CA LEU A 74 17.92 -1.25 -42.42
C LEU A 74 16.63 -1.39 -41.59
N GLN A 75 15.81 -2.42 -41.89
CA GLN A 75 14.62 -2.75 -41.10
C GLN A 75 15.00 -3.17 -39.68
N ALA A 76 16.09 -3.91 -39.50
CA ALA A 76 16.60 -4.28 -38.20
C ALA A 76 17.07 -3.06 -37.39
N LEU A 77 17.71 -2.07 -38.02
CA LEU A 77 18.08 -0.81 -37.35
C LEU A 77 16.85 0.00 -36.92
N GLN A 78 15.83 0.10 -37.79
CA GLN A 78 14.60 0.81 -37.45
C GLN A 78 13.86 0.13 -36.31
N ALA A 79 13.70 -1.20 -36.39
CA ALA A 79 13.09 -1.98 -35.32
C ALA A 79 13.93 -1.95 -34.02
N ALA A 80 15.26 -1.79 -34.10
CA ALA A 80 16.10 -1.61 -32.91
C ALA A 80 15.84 -0.26 -32.22
N ASN A 81 15.61 0.81 -32.98
CA ASN A 81 15.20 2.11 -32.43
C ASN A 81 13.80 2.05 -31.79
N GLU A 82 12.87 1.31 -32.40
CA GLU A 82 11.55 1.03 -31.81
C GLU A 82 11.70 0.25 -30.51
N LEU A 83 12.52 -0.81 -30.48
CA LEU A 83 12.81 -1.58 -29.26
C LEU A 83 13.45 -0.72 -28.16
N ALA A 84 14.38 0.17 -28.50
CA ALA A 84 14.99 1.08 -27.53
C ALA A 84 13.95 2.04 -26.93
N SER A 85 13.01 2.51 -27.77
CA SER A 85 11.88 3.33 -27.31
C SER A 85 10.94 2.54 -26.39
N GLU A 86 10.67 1.27 -26.71
CA GLU A 86 9.91 0.37 -25.85
C GLU A 86 10.62 0.09 -24.52
N GLN A 87 11.95 -0.10 -24.52
CA GLN A 87 12.72 -0.23 -23.27
C GLN A 87 12.64 1.03 -22.39
N ALA A 88 12.65 2.23 -22.99
CA ALA A 88 12.42 3.46 -22.22
C ALA A 88 11.01 3.47 -21.61
N ASN A 89 9.99 3.02 -22.34
CA ASN A 89 8.64 2.87 -21.81
C ASN A 89 8.56 1.83 -20.69
N GLN A 90 9.23 0.68 -20.83
CA GLN A 90 9.32 -0.35 -19.79
C GLN A 90 9.92 0.23 -18.50
N LEU A 91 10.98 1.03 -18.59
CA LEU A 91 11.59 1.67 -17.42
C LEU A 91 10.61 2.62 -16.72
N LEU A 92 9.79 3.36 -17.47
CA LEU A 92 8.73 4.19 -16.91
C LEU A 92 7.63 3.34 -16.23
N GLN A 93 7.26 2.20 -16.81
CA GLN A 93 6.31 1.25 -16.21
C GLN A 93 6.86 0.65 -14.91
N ILE A 94 8.12 0.21 -14.90
CA ILE A 94 8.81 -0.26 -13.69
C ILE A 94 8.85 0.84 -12.64
N ARG A 95 9.17 2.09 -13.02
CA ARG A 95 9.12 3.23 -12.11
C ARG A 95 7.72 3.43 -11.53
N GLY A 96 6.67 3.29 -12.35
CA GLY A 96 5.28 3.32 -11.91
C GLY A 96 4.94 2.23 -10.89
N LEU A 97 5.39 0.99 -11.13
CA LEU A 97 5.23 -0.13 -10.20
C LEU A 97 5.96 0.11 -8.88
N LEU A 98 7.18 0.64 -8.92
CA LEU A 98 7.95 0.98 -7.70
C LEU A 98 7.26 2.09 -6.89
N VAL A 99 6.70 3.10 -7.54
CA VAL A 99 5.91 4.13 -6.85
C VAL A 99 4.65 3.52 -6.23
N ALA A 100 3.95 2.64 -6.94
CA ALA A 100 2.80 1.92 -6.39
C ALA A 100 3.19 1.05 -5.18
N GLN A 101 4.36 0.41 -5.22
CA GLN A 101 4.91 -0.36 -4.10
C GLN A 101 5.24 0.52 -2.90
N GLN A 102 5.92 1.65 -3.11
CA GLN A 102 6.20 2.61 -2.05
C GLN A 102 4.91 3.14 -1.42
N ASN A 103 3.88 3.43 -2.22
CA ASN A 103 2.57 3.85 -1.71
C ASN A 103 1.89 2.76 -0.87
N ALA A 104 1.97 1.49 -1.29
CA ALA A 104 1.42 0.38 -0.53
C ALA A 104 2.16 0.18 0.80
N LEU A 105 3.49 0.25 0.79
CA LEU A 105 4.31 0.18 2.02
C LEU A 105 3.99 1.34 2.96
N ALA A 106 3.93 2.58 2.45
CA ALA A 106 3.56 3.75 3.24
C ALA A 106 2.17 3.61 3.86
N THR A 107 1.20 3.07 3.11
CA THR A 107 -0.15 2.82 3.61
C THR A 107 -0.16 1.74 4.69
N GLN A 108 0.63 0.66 4.53
CA GLN A 108 0.76 -0.37 5.56
C GLN A 108 1.41 0.18 6.83
N MET A 109 2.49 0.97 6.70
CA MET A 109 3.13 1.64 7.84
C MET A 109 2.18 2.60 8.54
N ALA A 110 1.37 3.37 7.81
CA ALA A 110 0.38 4.27 8.40
C ALA A 110 -0.64 3.51 9.25
N VAL A 111 -1.13 2.36 8.76
CA VAL A 111 -2.07 1.51 9.52
C VAL A 111 -1.40 0.84 10.72
N GLN A 112 -0.14 0.46 10.61
CA GLN A 112 0.60 -0.09 11.74
C GLN A 112 0.82 0.96 12.84
N ASN A 113 1.26 2.16 12.45
CA ASN A 113 1.43 3.29 13.36
C ASN A 113 0.11 3.68 14.04
N ASP A 114 -1.02 3.58 13.33
CA ASP A 114 -2.35 3.82 13.89
C ASP A 114 -2.69 2.82 15.01
N LYS A 115 -2.41 1.53 14.79
CA LYS A 115 -2.60 0.47 15.80
C LYS A 115 -1.69 0.67 17.01
N GLU A 116 -0.44 1.02 16.79
CA GLU A 116 0.51 1.31 17.87
C GLU A 116 0.08 2.53 18.69
N ALA A 117 -0.39 3.58 18.01
CA ALA A 117 -0.92 4.76 18.67
C ALA A 117 -2.15 4.44 19.54
N ARG A 118 -3.03 3.55 19.08
CA ARG A 118 -4.15 3.02 19.88
C ARG A 118 -3.64 2.26 21.11
N ALA A 119 -2.70 1.34 20.93
CA ALA A 119 -2.16 0.53 22.03
C ALA A 119 -1.50 1.39 23.11
N ILE A 120 -0.69 2.38 22.73
CA ILE A 120 -0.07 3.33 23.66
C ILE A 120 -1.13 4.13 24.42
N ALA A 121 -2.15 4.65 23.71
CA ALA A 121 -3.23 5.39 24.37
C ALA A 121 -4.02 4.51 25.36
N LEU A 122 -4.23 3.22 25.04
CA LEU A 122 -4.80 2.23 25.96
C LEU A 122 -3.93 2.04 27.20
N GLU A 123 -2.64 1.83 27.01
CA GLU A 123 -1.68 1.60 28.09
C GLU A 123 -1.55 2.81 29.03
N GLU A 124 -1.45 4.03 28.48
CA GLU A 124 -1.39 5.28 29.26
C GLU A 124 -2.64 5.45 30.12
N LYS A 125 -3.83 5.20 29.56
CA LYS A 125 -5.09 5.29 30.30
C LYS A 125 -5.18 4.24 31.39
N PHE A 126 -4.78 3.00 31.10
CA PHE A 126 -4.73 1.93 32.10
C PHE A 126 -3.81 2.28 33.27
N LYS A 127 -2.61 2.83 32.99
CA LYS A 127 -1.67 3.30 34.01
C LYS A 127 -2.18 4.51 34.80
N SER A 128 -2.95 5.40 34.16
CA SER A 128 -3.55 6.57 34.81
C SER A 128 -4.81 6.26 35.63
N GLY A 129 -5.45 5.11 35.39
CA GLY A 129 -6.58 4.62 36.17
C GLY A 129 -6.10 4.09 37.51
N SER A 130 -6.33 4.82 38.59
CA SER A 130 -6.06 4.35 39.95
C SER A 130 -6.90 3.10 40.25
N TYR A 131 -6.23 2.03 40.68
CA TYR A 131 -6.89 0.89 41.32
C TYR A 131 -7.50 1.37 42.64
N THR A 132 -8.81 1.54 42.70
CA THR A 132 -9.54 1.61 43.97
C THR A 132 -9.88 0.19 44.41
N PRO A 133 -9.18 -0.42 45.38
CA PRO A 133 -9.60 -1.69 45.95
C PRO A 133 -11.02 -1.53 46.50
N ALA A 134 -11.91 -2.46 46.15
CA ALA A 134 -13.23 -2.54 46.78
C ALA A 134 -13.01 -2.75 48.29
N LYS A 135 -13.60 -1.87 49.11
CA LYS A 135 -13.58 -2.08 50.56
C LYS A 135 -14.31 -3.39 50.85
N GLU A 136 -13.60 -4.37 51.40
CA GLU A 136 -14.20 -5.56 52.01
C GLU A 136 -15.18 -5.09 53.08
N THR A 137 -16.48 -5.23 52.82
CA THR A 137 -17.49 -5.15 53.87
C THR A 137 -17.40 -6.43 54.68
N GLY A 138 -16.68 -6.36 55.80
CA GLY A 138 -16.65 -7.41 56.81
C GLY A 138 -18.05 -7.69 57.35
N TYR A 139 -18.37 -8.98 57.41
CA TYR A 139 -19.49 -9.54 58.17
C TYR A 139 -19.05 -9.89 59.58
#